data_AF-A0A9E3NXG5-F1
#
_entry.id   AF-A0A9E3NXG5-F1
#
_cell.length_a   1.000
_cell.length_b   1.000
_cell.length_c   1.000
_cell.angle_alpha   90.00
_cell.angle_beta   90.00
_cell.angle_gamma   90.00
#
_symmetry.space_group_name_H-M   'P 1'
#
loop_
_entity.id
_entity.type
_entity.pdbx_description
1 polymer ?
#
loop_
_entity_poly.entity_id
_entity_poly.type
_entity_poly.pdbx_seq_one_letter_code
_entity_poly.pdbx_strand_id
1 'polypeptide(L)' 'MRALEKELSGVQNENAELKRDVAKLRVEVKDLRENPKAVERIARDQLGLVRKSEVVFQFDRK' A
#
# COMPACT_ATOMS: atom_id res chain seq x y z
N MET A 1 -36.69 -15.22 12.92
CA MET A 1 -35.58 -15.25 13.90
C MET A 1 -34.32 -15.91 13.32
N ARG A 2 -34.32 -17.21 12.98
CA ARG A 2 -33.12 -17.91 12.47
C ARG A 2 -32.44 -17.31 11.22
N ALA A 3 -33.21 -16.76 10.28
CA ALA A 3 -32.63 -16.12 9.08
C ALA A 3 -31.84 -14.86 9.43
N LEU A 4 -32.39 -14.02 10.32
CA LEU A 4 -31.74 -12.80 10.82
C LEU A 4 -30.50 -13.11 11.66
N GLU A 5 -30.53 -14.18 12.47
CA GLU A 5 -29.36 -14.66 13.22
C GLU A 5 -28.22 -15.10 12.29
N LYS A 6 -28.55 -15.78 11.19
CA LYS A 6 -27.58 -16.20 10.17
C LYS A 6 -26.99 -15.01 9.43
N GLU A 7 -27.83 -14.03 9.08
CA GLU A 7 -27.39 -12.80 8.43
C GLU A 7 -26.49 -11.96 9.36
N LEU A 8 -26.86 -11.82 10.64
CA LEU A 8 -26.04 -11.15 11.64
C LEU A 8 -24.67 -11.82 11.80
N SER A 9 -24.63 -13.16 11.88
CA SER A 9 -23.38 -13.92 11.92
C SER A 9 -22.53 -13.71 10.67
N GLY A 10 -23.14 -13.70 9.49
CA GLY A 10 -22.45 -13.39 8.22
C GLY A 10 -21.79 -12.01 8.24
N VAL A 11 -22.56 -10.97 8.58
CA VAL A 11 -22.07 -9.59 8.65
C VAL A 11 -21.00 -9.41 9.74
N GLN A 12 -21.09 -10.14 10.84
CA GLN A 12 -20.05 -10.12 11.89
C GLN A 12 -18.73 -10.73 11.41
N ASN A 13 -18.79 -11.84 10.67
CA ASN A 13 -17.61 -12.47 10.11
C ASN A 13 -16.94 -11.59 9.06
N GLU A 14 -17.72 -11.01 8.15
CA GLU A 14 -17.22 -10.07 7.14
C GLU A 14 -16.57 -8.84 7.79
N ASN A 15 -17.21 -8.27 8.81
CA ASN A 15 -16.60 -7.18 9.59
C ASN A 15 -15.29 -7.59 10.26
N ALA A 16 -15.18 -8.83 10.75
CA ALA A 16 -13.95 -9.31 11.37
C ALA A 16 -12.83 -9.47 10.34
N GLU A 17 -13.14 -9.94 9.13
CA GLU A 17 -12.19 -10.03 8.01
C GLU A 17 -11.72 -8.64 7.57
N LEU A 18 -12.66 -7.74 7.29
CA LEU A 18 -12.34 -6.36 6.88
C LEU A 18 -11.47 -5.64 7.93
N LYS A 19 -11.73 -5.84 9.23
CA LYS A 19 -10.89 -5.27 10.30
C LYS A 19 -9.45 -5.79 10.27
N ARG A 20 -9.25 -7.08 9.96
CA ARG A 20 -7.90 -7.66 9.83
C ARG A 20 -7.18 -7.06 8.63
N ASP A 21 -7.87 -6.89 7.51
CA ASP A 21 -7.27 -6.34 6.30
C ASP A 21 -6.92 -4.87 6.47
N VAL A 22 -7.79 -4.07 7.09
CA VAL A 22 -7.47 -2.68 7.45
C VAL A 22 -6.26 -2.61 8.37
N ALA A 23 -6.11 -3.53 9.33
CA ALA A 23 -4.94 -3.56 10.22
C ALA A 23 -3.65 -3.86 9.44
N LYS A 24 -3.66 -4.83 8.52
CA LYS A 24 -2.51 -5.15 7.65
C LYS A 24 -2.12 -3.96 6.77
N LEU A 25 -3.08 -3.37 6.08
CA LEU A 25 -2.85 -2.22 5.21
C LEU A 25 -2.28 -1.02 5.98
N ARG A 26 -2.72 -0.80 7.22
CA ARG A 26 -2.15 0.26 8.07
C ARG A 26 -0.69 0.03 8.42
N VAL A 27 -0.28 -1.21 8.65
CA VAL A 27 1.13 -1.56 8.88
C VAL A 27 1.94 -1.29 7.61
N GLU A 28 1.47 -1.76 6.45
CA GLU A 28 2.15 -1.52 5.17
C GLU A 28 2.30 -0.02 4.86
N VAL A 29 1.23 0.77 5.06
CA VAL A 29 1.28 2.22 4.88
C VAL A 29 2.26 2.87 5.86
N LYS A 30 2.31 2.40 7.11
CA LYS A 30 3.25 2.90 8.11
C LYS A 30 4.69 2.59 7.68
N ASP A 31 4.98 1.36 7.29
CA ASP A 31 6.32 0.95 6.84
C ASP A 31 6.79 1.73 5.61
N LEU A 32 5.88 1.95 4.64
CA LEU A 32 6.16 2.78 3.47
C LEU A 32 6.43 4.24 3.84
N ARG A 33 5.67 4.80 4.79
CA ARG A 33 5.88 6.17 5.28
C ARG A 33 7.17 6.32 6.08
N GLU A 34 7.50 5.32 6.90
CA GLU A 34 8.70 5.31 7.75
C GLU A 34 9.97 4.98 6.97
N ASN A 35 9.84 4.47 5.74
CA ASN A 35 10.96 4.26 4.83
C ASN A 35 10.89 5.17 3.58
N PRO A 36 11.14 6.49 3.71
CA PRO A 36 11.23 7.41 2.58
C PRO A 36 12.19 6.98 1.47
N LYS A 37 13.24 6.20 1.80
CA LYS A 37 14.19 5.67 0.82
C LYS A 37 13.56 4.60 -0.08
N ALA A 38 12.67 3.77 0.46
CA ALA A 38 11.94 2.78 -0.34
C ALA A 38 10.98 3.46 -1.31
N VAL A 39 10.27 4.50 -0.86
CA VAL A 39 9.40 5.33 -1.70
C VAL A 39 10.21 6.03 -2.79
N GLU A 40 11.34 6.63 -2.43
CA GLU A 40 12.24 7.30 -3.38
C GLU A 40 12.76 6.32 -4.45
N ARG A 41 13.14 5.10 -4.07
CA ARG A 41 13.57 4.06 -5.01
C ARG A 41 12.47 3.74 -6.03
N ILE A 42 11.24 3.50 -5.57
CA ILE A 42 10.10 3.20 -6.47
C ILE A 42 9.83 4.38 -7.41
N ALA A 43 9.85 5.61 -6.89
CA ALA A 43 9.67 6.83 -7.68
C ALA A 43 10.75 6.99 -8.77
N ARG A 44 12.01 6.62 -8.48
CA ARG A 44 13.10 6.64 -9.46
C ARG A 44 12.98 5.52 -10.48
N ASP A 45 12.75 4.28 -10.03
CA ASP A 45 12.79 3.09 -10.87
C ASP A 45 11.57 2.97 -11.79
N GLN A 46 10.38 3.30 -11.30
CA GLN A 46 9.13 3.11 -12.05
C GLN A 46 8.64 4.38 -12.74
N LEU A 47 8.89 5.55 -12.15
CA LEU A 47 8.35 6.83 -12.63
C LEU A 47 9.44 7.75 -13.21
N GLY A 48 10.72 7.37 -13.14
CA GLY A 48 11.83 8.18 -13.65
C GLY A 48 11.99 9.53 -12.94
N LEU A 49 11.45 9.67 -11.72
CA LEU A 49 11.46 10.92 -10.99
C LEU A 49 12.85 11.20 -10.42
N VAL A 50 13.28 12.46 -10.49
CA VAL A 50 14.57 12.93 -9.95
C VAL A 50 14.39 14.20 -9.13
N ARG A 51 15.30 14.45 -8.18
CA ARG A 51 15.25 15.69 -7.40
C ARG A 51 15.63 16.89 -8.26
N LYS A 52 15.09 18.06 -7.92
CA LYS A 52 15.42 19.33 -8.59
C LYS A 52 16.92 19.68 -8.55
N SER A 53 17.65 19.16 -7.58
CA SER A 53 19.09 19.38 -7.39
C SER A 53 19.98 18.37 -8.13
N GLU A 54 19.40 17.39 -8.83
CA GLU A 54 20.13 16.29 -9.46
C GLU A 54 20.16 16.47 -10.99
N VAL A 55 21.25 16.03 -11.61
CA VAL A 55 21.46 16.05 -13.07
C VAL A 55 21.46 14.61 -13.58
N VAL A 56 20.63 14.32 -14.59
CA VAL A 56 20.50 12.98 -15.18
C VAL A 56 21.26 12.92 -16.50
N PHE A 57 22.10 11.90 -16.66
CA PHE A 57 22.76 11.59 -17.93
C PHE A 57 22.07 10.38 -18.56
N GLN A 58 21.54 10.55 -19.77
CA GLN A 58 21.02 9.46 -20.58
C GLN A 58 22.11 9.05 -21.58
N PHE A 59 22.38 7.75 -21.66
CA PHE A 59 23.31 7.18 -22.63
C PHE A 59 22.52 6.24 -23.53
N ASP A 60 22.64 6.42 -24.84
CA ASP A 60 22.05 5.49 -25.79
C ASP A 60 22.75 4.13 -25.68
N ARG A 61 21.95 3.05 -25.65
CA ARG A 61 22.49 1.72 -25.88
C ARG A 61 22.76 1.59 -27.38
N LYS A 62 24.04 1.42 -27.73
CA LYS A 62 24.46 1.00 -29.07
C LYS A 62 23.85 -0.33 -29.47
#